data_AF-R7HH10-F1
#
_entry.id   AF-R7HH10-F1
#
_cell.length_a   1.000
_cell.length_b   1.000
_cell.length_c   1.000
_cell.angle_alpha   90.00
_cell.angle_beta   90.00
_cell.angle_gamma   90.00
#
_symmetry.space_group_name_H-M   'P 1'
#
loop_
_entity.id
_entity.type
_entity.pdbx_description
1 polymer ?
#
loop_
_entity_poly.entity_id
_entity_poly.type
_entity_poly.pdbx_seq_one_letter_code
_entity_poly.pdbx_strand_id
1 'polypeptide(L)' 'MIMFKECLKNNIMPFIVLDNDKPFYLRGLKNYENDKMFLIDTVKHEQDLYEIAVNDMLDFEI' A
#
# COMPACT_ATOMS: atom_id res chain seq x y z
N MET A 1 9.91 -5.76 0.25
CA MET A 1 10.96 -4.91 -0.35
C MET A 1 10.85 -4.78 -1.88
N ILE A 2 10.52 -5.84 -2.65
CA ILE A 2 10.40 -5.76 -4.12
C ILE A 2 9.33 -4.73 -4.54
N MET A 3 8.10 -4.88 -4.05
CA MET A 3 7.00 -3.96 -4.38
C MET A 3 7.32 -2.50 -4.03
N PHE A 4 7.87 -2.26 -2.84
CA PHE A 4 8.30 -0.93 -2.42
C PHE A 4 9.26 -0.28 -3.43
N LYS A 5 10.32 -1.00 -3.83
CA LYS A 5 11.29 -0.50 -4.81
C LYS A 5 10.66 -0.29 -6.19
N GLU A 6 9.75 -1.16 -6.59
CA GLU A 6 9.08 -1.06 -7.89
C GLU A 6 8.12 0.13 -7.94
N CYS A 7 7.39 0.41 -6.86
CA CYS A 7 6.57 1.61 -6.72
C CYS A 7 7.42 2.87 -6.93
N LEU A 8 8.53 2.99 -6.19
CA LEU A 8 9.43 4.15 -6.30
C LEU A 8 10.01 4.32 -7.71
N LYS A 9 10.45 3.24 -8.36
CA LYS A 9 10.97 3.28 -9.73
C LYS A 9 9.95 3.80 -10.75
N ASN A 10 8.66 3.61 -10.48
CA ASN A 10 7.56 4.00 -11.36
C ASN A 10 6.84 5.29 -10.89
N ASN A 11 7.42 6.04 -9.94
CA ASN A 11 6.81 7.24 -9.34
C ASN A 11 5.41 6.97 -8.73
N ILE A 12 5.23 5.78 -8.15
CA ILE A 12 4.02 5.39 -7.43
C ILE A 12 4.32 5.44 -5.94
N MET A 13 3.36 5.96 -5.15
CA MET A 13 3.46 5.95 -3.68
C MET A 13 3.66 4.52 -3.17
N PRO A 14 4.70 4.23 -2.37
CA PRO A 14 4.84 2.92 -1.75
C PRO A 14 3.72 2.64 -0.76
N PHE A 15 3.58 1.36 -0.39
CA PHE A 15 2.66 0.93 0.66
C PHE A 15 3.31 -0.14 1.52
N ILE A 16 2.84 -0.24 2.76
CA ILE A 16 3.20 -1.29 3.71
C ILE A 16 1.89 -1.91 4.15
N VAL A 17 1.74 -3.24 4.04
CA VAL A 17 0.53 -3.91 4.50
C VAL A 17 0.58 -4.07 6.02
N LEU A 18 -0.34 -3.42 6.73
CA LEU A 18 -0.46 -3.51 8.17
C LEU A 18 -1.07 -4.86 8.58
N ASP A 19 -0.79 -5.32 9.80
CA ASP A 19 -1.28 -6.63 10.27
C ASP A 19 -2.81 -6.74 10.26
N ASN A 20 -3.51 -5.63 10.50
CA ASN A 20 -4.97 -5.57 10.47
C ASN A 20 -5.54 -5.82 9.06
N ASP A 21 -4.81 -5.41 8.01
CA ASP A 21 -5.27 -5.46 6.63
C ASP A 21 -4.66 -6.61 5.82
N LYS A 22 -3.69 -7.31 6.41
CA LYS A 22 -3.11 -8.54 5.86
C LYS A 22 -4.15 -9.56 5.38
N PRO A 23 -5.28 -9.83 6.07
CA PRO A 23 -6.31 -10.73 5.56
C PRO A 23 -6.93 -10.24 4.24
N PHE A 24 -7.16 -8.94 4.08
CA PHE A 24 -7.70 -8.34 2.85
C PHE A 24 -6.69 -8.40 1.71
N TYR A 25 -5.41 -8.12 2.00
CA TYR A 25 -4.33 -8.23 1.03
C TYR A 25 -4.19 -9.67 0.50
N LEU A 26 -4.18 -10.66 1.40
CA LEU A 26 -4.11 -12.08 1.03
C LEU A 26 -5.35 -12.53 0.23
N ARG A 27 -6.55 -12.05 0.60
CA ARG A 27 -7.77 -12.27 -0.17
C ARG A 27 -7.66 -11.67 -1.57
N GLY A 28 -7.16 -10.44 -1.67
CA GLY A 28 -6.96 -9.75 -2.94
C GLY A 28 -6.02 -10.51 -3.86
N LEU A 29 -4.88 -10.98 -3.34
CA LEU A 29 -3.95 -11.82 -4.10
C LEU A 29 -4.59 -13.13 -4.58
N LYS A 30 -5.31 -13.83 -3.69
CA LYS A 30 -5.98 -15.11 -4.04
C LYS A 30 -7.05 -14.93 -5.12
N ASN A 31 -7.76 -13.80 -5.12
CA ASN A 31 -8.86 -13.54 -6.06
C ASN A 31 -8.43 -12.70 -7.27
N TYR A 32 -7.15 -12.34 -7.40
CA TYR A 32 -6.69 -11.36 -8.39
C TYR A 32 -7.06 -11.71 -9.83
N GLU A 33 -7.09 -13.00 -10.19
CA GLU A 33 -7.48 -13.43 -11.54
C GLU A 33 -8.97 -13.19 -11.84
N ASN A 34 -9.82 -13.24 -10.80
CA ASN A 34 -11.27 -13.12 -10.94
C ASN A 34 -11.77 -11.69 -10.65
N ASP A 35 -11.20 -11.06 -9.64
CA ASP A 35 -11.55 -9.71 -9.20
C ASP A 35 -10.32 -9.01 -8.60
N LYS A 36 -9.74 -8.13 -9.41
CA LYS A 36 -8.56 -7.34 -9.05
C LYS A 36 -8.89 -6.24 -8.05
N MET A 37 -10.16 -5.85 -7.92
CA MET A 37 -10.54 -4.67 -7.15
C MET A 37 -10.24 -4.85 -5.67
N PHE A 38 -10.42 -6.06 -5.12
CA PHE A 38 -10.03 -6.36 -3.73
C PHE A 38 -8.57 -6.03 -3.43
N LEU A 39 -7.66 -6.38 -4.33
CA LEU A 39 -6.24 -6.09 -4.15
C LEU A 39 -5.95 -4.60 -4.33
N ILE A 40 -6.52 -3.98 -5.37
CA ILE A 40 -6.32 -2.56 -5.68
C ILE A 40 -6.81 -1.68 -4.53
N ASP A 41 -7.99 -1.95 -3.99
CA ASP A 41 -8.57 -1.18 -2.90
C ASP A 41 -7.75 -1.30 -1.62
N THR A 42 -7.31 -2.52 -1.29
CA THR A 42 -6.42 -2.75 -0.15
C THR A 42 -5.09 -2.00 -0.32
N VAL A 43 -4.48 -2.08 -1.51
CA VAL A 43 -3.21 -1.38 -1.79
C VAL A 43 -3.38 0.13 -1.69
N LYS A 44 -4.45 0.70 -2.25
CA LYS A 44 -4.72 2.15 -2.18
C LYS A 44 -4.94 2.62 -0.76
N HIS A 45 -5.71 1.88 0.03
CA HIS A 45 -5.90 2.18 1.45
C HIS A 45 -4.55 2.27 2.19
N GLU A 46 -3.66 1.30 1.95
CA GLU A 46 -2.33 1.28 2.56
C GLU A 46 -1.39 2.39 2.03
N GLN A 47 -1.58 2.82 0.77
CA GLN A 47 -0.86 3.98 0.23
C GLN A 47 -1.28 5.28 0.92
N ASP A 48 -2.59 5.47 1.16
CA ASP A 48 -3.11 6.65 1.85
C ASP A 48 -2.57 6.71 3.29
N LEU A 49 -2.54 5.57 3.99
CA LEU A 49 -1.96 5.48 5.34
C LEU A 49 -0.45 5.78 5.33
N TYR A 50 0.27 5.27 4.34
CA TYR A 50 1.70 5.55 4.19
C TYR A 50 1.97 7.03 3.90
N GLU A 51 1.14 7.66 3.06
CA GLU A 51 1.24 9.09 2.78
C GLU A 51 1.04 9.94 4.04
N ILE A 52 0.04 9.62 4.87
CA ILE A 52 -0.18 10.28 6.16
C ILE A 52 1.06 10.13 7.05
N ALA A 53 1.57 8.90 7.21
CA ALA A 53 2.74 8.66 8.05
C ALA A 53 3.98 9.43 7.57
N VAL A 54 4.18 9.54 6.25
CA VAL A 54 5.30 10.32 5.68
C VAL A 54 5.09 11.81 5.91
N ASN A 55 3.90 12.35 5.68
CA ASN A 55 3.61 13.76 5.92
C ASN A 55 3.80 14.11 7.41
N ASP A 56 3.27 13.29 8.32
CA ASP A 56 3.46 13.46 9.75
C ASP A 56 4.96 13.49 10.11
N MET A 57 5.79 12.63 9.51
CA MET A 57 7.23 12.60 9.74
C MET A 57 7.96 13.83 9.18
N LEU A 58 7.55 14.33 8.01
CA LEU A 58 8.15 15.50 7.37
C LEU A 58 7.77 16.80 8.09
N ASP A 59 6.58 16.85 8.70
CA ASP A 59 6.13 18.00 9.50
C ASP A 59 6.94 18.19 10.79
N PHE A 60 7.76 17.22 11.21
CA PHE A 60 8.70 17.36 12.33
C PHE A 60 10.02 18.09 11.97
N GLU A 61 10.23 18.49 10.70
CA GLU A 61 11.45 19.20 10.26
C GLU A 61 11.26 20.71 9.95
N ILE A 62 10.31 21.41 10.59
CA ILE A 62 10.22 22.89 10.57
C ILE A 62 10.25 23.49 11.98
#